data_AF-A0A0L0G2F9-F1
#
_entry.id   AF-A0A0L0G2F9-F1
#
_cell.length_a   1.000
_cell.length_b   1.000
_cell.length_c   1.000
_cell.angle_alpha   90.00
_cell.angle_beta   90.00
_cell.angle_gamma   90.00
#
_symmetry.space_group_name_H-M   'P 1'
#
loop_
_entity.id
_entity.type
_entity.pdbx_description
1 polymer ?
#
loop_
_entity_poly.entity_id
_entity_poly.type
_entity_poly.pdbx_seq_one_letter_code
_entity_poly.pdbx_strand_id
1 'polypeptide(L)'
;MATANLVNAAHSGDQNELMTSANATRKTVVEMLHTGRGAVEAAGEADDKDKQYALESVQRATEASLELLDSVNECLKHPTKENKDRLPKLSRDVADGVSDVCEAAHALKGAEMVDPDDPHVIAEQELLVAAAQIEAAAKKLAELRPRRKDYEINANISFEEMIVSAAQGIASATSALMVAAQGAQRELYDQGRVSKNKNTEKYHDDITWSEGLVSAAKNVAGATELLCESANSVVTGQASEERLISSSMAVSRSTQQLLIACRVKADKHSKAMDRLDTAGTAVRKATNALVASAKDAAVFQEEKNEVEVNRFKVGSIAQEIAMQEAVLKKEKELENARKQLTTLRKQKYDKK
;
A
#
# COMPACT_ATOMS: atom_id res chain seq x y z
N MET A 1 23.50 -18.56 14.56
CA MET A 1 24.53 -17.52 14.85
C MET A 1 25.09 -17.62 16.28
N ALA A 2 24.27 -17.75 17.33
CA ALA A 2 24.75 -17.82 18.72
C ALA A 2 25.74 -18.98 18.99
N THR A 3 25.43 -20.18 18.50
CA THR A 3 26.26 -21.40 18.68
C THR A 3 27.60 -21.34 17.95
N ALA A 4 27.62 -20.78 16.74
CA ALA A 4 28.85 -20.57 15.98
C ALA A 4 29.81 -19.59 16.70
N ASN A 5 29.26 -18.52 17.28
CA ASN A 5 30.05 -17.57 18.09
C ASN A 5 30.60 -18.23 19.35
N LEU A 6 29.85 -19.17 19.94
CA LEU A 6 30.26 -19.90 21.13
C LEU A 6 31.46 -20.83 20.84
N VAL A 7 31.42 -21.54 19.72
CA VAL A 7 32.54 -22.39 19.27
C VAL A 7 33.79 -21.55 18.99
N ASN A 8 33.62 -20.42 18.29
CA ASN A 8 34.74 -19.52 17.98
C ASN A 8 35.39 -18.96 19.26
N ALA A 9 34.60 -18.55 20.25
CA ALA A 9 35.10 -18.08 21.54
C ALA A 9 35.79 -19.20 22.35
N ALA A 10 35.32 -20.44 22.24
CA ALA A 10 35.96 -21.60 22.87
C ALA A 10 37.31 -21.97 22.21
N HIS A 11 37.44 -21.75 20.90
CA HIS A 11 38.71 -21.93 20.19
C HIS A 11 39.72 -20.83 20.54
N SER A 12 39.29 -19.57 20.61
CA SER A 12 40.14 -18.41 20.93
C SER A 12 40.63 -18.41 22.38
N GLY A 13 39.84 -18.97 23.30
CA GLY A 13 40.16 -19.00 24.74
C GLY A 13 39.90 -17.66 25.45
N ASP A 14 39.23 -16.71 24.79
CA ASP A 14 38.81 -15.46 25.41
C ASP A 14 37.63 -15.72 26.37
N GLN A 15 37.90 -15.61 27.67
CA GLN A 15 36.91 -15.89 28.71
C GLN A 15 35.74 -14.89 28.70
N ASN A 16 35.95 -13.63 28.27
CA ASN A 16 34.91 -12.61 28.24
C ASN A 16 33.95 -12.83 27.06
N GLU A 17 34.50 -13.12 25.87
CA GLU A 17 33.70 -13.46 24.69
C GLU A 17 32.91 -14.76 24.92
N LEU A 18 33.53 -15.74 25.56
CA LEU A 18 32.90 -17.02 25.84
C LEU A 18 31.77 -16.88 26.86
N MET A 19 31.96 -16.12 27.94
CA MET A 19 30.89 -15.86 28.91
C MET A 19 29.71 -15.12 28.27
N THR A 20 29.99 -14.15 27.39
CA THR A 20 28.96 -13.41 26.66
C THR A 20 28.19 -14.33 25.71
N SER A 21 28.89 -15.14 24.94
CA SER A 21 28.30 -16.07 23.98
C SER A 21 27.52 -17.21 24.64
N ALA A 22 28.01 -17.74 25.76
CA ALA A 22 27.32 -18.76 26.54
C ALA A 22 26.03 -18.23 27.16
N ASN A 23 26.06 -17.00 27.71
CA ASN A 23 24.86 -16.34 28.24
C ASN A 23 23.82 -16.06 27.14
N ALA A 24 24.27 -15.61 25.96
CA ALA A 24 23.40 -15.40 24.80
C ALA A 24 22.77 -16.71 24.34
N THR A 25 23.58 -17.78 24.21
CA THR A 25 23.10 -19.12 23.83
C THR A 25 22.07 -19.64 24.83
N ARG A 26 22.35 -19.56 26.14
CA ARG A 26 21.39 -19.94 27.20
C ARG A 26 20.08 -19.17 27.08
N LYS A 27 20.14 -17.85 26.88
CA LYS A 27 18.94 -17.01 26.75
C LYS A 27 18.09 -17.45 25.55
N THR A 28 18.72 -17.63 24.38
CA THR A 28 18.03 -18.06 23.17
C THR A 28 17.41 -19.45 23.30
N VAL A 29 18.08 -20.40 23.97
CA VAL A 29 17.53 -21.74 24.22
C VAL A 29 16.30 -21.69 25.13
N VAL A 30 16.33 -20.88 26.19
CA VAL A 30 15.18 -20.70 27.09
C VAL A 30 14.00 -20.03 26.36
N GLU A 31 14.27 -19.02 25.54
CA GLU A 31 13.25 -18.38 24.71
C GLU A 31 12.64 -19.36 23.70
N MET A 32 13.45 -20.21 23.06
CA MET A 32 13.00 -21.25 22.14
C MET A 32 12.09 -22.28 22.86
N LEU A 33 12.46 -22.73 24.05
CA LEU A 33 11.63 -23.63 24.87
C LEU A 33 10.28 -23.01 25.22
N HIS A 34 10.29 -21.76 25.70
CA HIS A 34 9.06 -21.09 26.10
C HIS A 34 8.14 -20.83 24.90
N THR A 35 8.73 -20.34 23.80
CA THR A 35 8.00 -20.06 22.55
C THR A 35 7.47 -21.34 21.92
N GLY A 36 8.27 -22.41 21.86
CA GLY A 36 7.87 -23.69 21.30
C GLY A 36 6.72 -24.33 22.07
N ARG A 37 6.80 -24.32 23.41
CA ARG A 37 5.69 -24.80 24.25
C ARG A 37 4.43 -23.94 24.07
N GLY A 38 4.58 -22.61 24.09
CA GLY A 38 3.46 -21.69 23.89
C GLY A 38 2.80 -21.87 22.52
N ALA A 39 3.58 -22.14 21.48
CA ALA A 39 3.07 -22.42 20.13
C ALA A 39 2.23 -23.71 20.08
N VAL A 40 2.67 -24.79 20.74
CA VAL A 40 1.90 -26.04 20.85
C VAL A 40 0.59 -25.84 21.62
N GLU A 41 0.63 -25.09 22.73
CA GLU A 41 -0.56 -24.77 23.53
C GLU A 41 -1.55 -23.89 22.74
N ALA A 42 -1.05 -22.98 21.90
CA ALA A 42 -1.87 -22.12 21.04
C ALA A 42 -2.42 -22.85 19.80
N ALA A 43 -1.77 -23.92 19.36
CA ALA A 43 -2.15 -24.72 18.18
C ALA A 43 -3.36 -25.64 18.48
N GLY A 44 -4.47 -25.08 18.94
CA GLY A 44 -5.63 -25.80 19.48
C GLY A 44 -6.12 -26.97 18.60
N GLU A 45 -6.38 -26.73 17.31
CA GLU A 45 -6.92 -27.72 16.38
C GLU A 45 -5.87 -28.55 15.62
N ALA A 46 -4.56 -28.36 15.87
CA ALA A 46 -3.52 -29.16 15.20
C ALA A 46 -3.59 -30.64 15.63
N ASP A 47 -3.19 -31.55 14.73
CA ASP A 47 -3.12 -32.99 15.02
C ASP A 47 -2.21 -33.24 16.23
N ASP A 48 -2.62 -34.14 17.11
CA ASP A 48 -1.85 -34.53 18.29
C ASP A 48 -0.46 -35.05 17.90
N LYS A 49 -0.32 -35.64 16.71
CA LYS A 49 0.97 -36.06 16.15
C LYS A 49 1.89 -34.87 15.83
N ASP A 50 1.36 -33.80 15.25
CA ASP A 50 2.14 -32.60 14.90
C ASP A 50 2.53 -31.82 16.17
N LYS A 51 1.63 -31.77 17.15
CA LYS A 51 1.92 -31.25 18.49
C LYS A 51 3.03 -32.02 19.18
N GLN A 52 2.97 -33.35 19.13
CA GLN A 52 4.00 -34.20 19.70
C GLN A 52 5.34 -34.02 18.97
N TYR A 53 5.34 -34.00 17.64
CA TYR A 53 6.54 -33.77 16.83
C TYR A 53 7.24 -32.45 17.19
N ALA A 54 6.48 -31.37 17.38
CA ALA A 54 7.02 -30.07 17.76
C ALA A 54 7.61 -30.02 19.18
N LEU A 55 6.99 -30.70 20.14
CA LEU A 55 7.57 -30.83 21.48
C LEU A 55 8.89 -31.62 21.42
N GLU A 56 8.92 -32.73 20.68
CA GLU A 56 10.11 -33.57 20.52
C GLU A 56 11.24 -32.83 19.80
N SER A 57 10.95 -32.04 18.77
CA SER A 57 11.97 -31.25 18.07
C SER A 57 12.57 -30.16 18.97
N VAL A 58 11.73 -29.47 19.76
CA VAL A 58 12.19 -28.43 20.69
C VAL A 58 13.05 -29.05 21.81
N GLN A 59 12.65 -30.24 22.29
CA GLN A 59 13.43 -30.99 23.26
C GLN A 59 14.80 -31.39 22.68
N ARG A 60 14.84 -31.96 21.47
CA ARG A 60 16.07 -32.38 20.80
C ARG A 60 17.04 -31.21 20.60
N ALA A 61 16.55 -30.07 20.11
CA ALA A 61 17.37 -28.87 19.92
C ALA A 61 17.92 -28.33 21.25
N THR A 62 17.15 -28.45 22.32
CA THR A 62 17.56 -28.07 23.69
C THR A 62 18.65 -28.99 24.23
N GLU A 63 18.45 -30.31 24.11
CA GLU A 63 19.42 -31.32 24.56
C GLU A 63 20.77 -31.16 23.83
N ALA A 64 20.74 -30.98 22.50
CA ALA A 64 21.95 -30.69 21.71
C ALA A 64 22.65 -29.40 22.18
N SER A 65 21.87 -28.36 22.53
CA SER A 65 22.40 -27.09 23.01
C SER A 65 23.04 -27.21 24.40
N LEU A 66 22.48 -28.04 25.27
CA LEU A 66 23.06 -28.35 26.58
C LEU A 66 24.36 -29.15 26.44
N GLU A 67 24.39 -30.15 25.56
CA GLU A 67 25.60 -30.94 25.29
C GLU A 67 26.74 -30.07 24.74
N LEU A 68 26.43 -29.11 23.86
CA LEU A 68 27.39 -28.13 23.38
C LEU A 68 27.92 -27.26 24.54
N LEU A 69 27.04 -26.73 25.40
CA LEU A 69 27.43 -25.90 26.54
C LEU A 69 28.31 -26.67 27.55
N ASP A 70 27.98 -27.93 27.83
CA ASP A 70 28.77 -28.80 28.70
C ASP A 70 30.15 -29.10 28.10
N SER A 71 30.21 -29.38 26.80
CA SER A 71 31.48 -29.61 26.09
C SER A 71 32.35 -28.36 26.03
N VAL A 72 31.75 -27.18 25.91
CA VAL A 72 32.47 -25.89 25.99
C VAL A 72 33.01 -25.67 27.40
N ASN A 73 32.24 -25.98 28.44
CA ASN A 73 32.69 -25.91 29.83
C ASN A 73 33.83 -26.91 30.12
N GLU A 74 33.79 -28.10 29.52
CA GLU A 74 34.88 -29.07 29.59
C GLU A 74 36.14 -28.54 28.88
N CYS A 75 36.01 -27.92 27.71
CA CYS A 75 37.13 -27.26 27.03
C CYS A 75 37.78 -26.15 27.88
N LEU A 76 37.01 -25.42 28.68
CA LEU A 76 37.55 -24.40 29.59
C LEU A 76 38.37 -25.00 30.72
N LYS A 77 37.89 -26.10 31.31
CA LYS A 77 38.57 -26.80 32.40
C LYS A 77 39.80 -27.56 31.88
N HIS A 78 39.70 -28.12 30.68
CA HIS A 78 40.69 -28.99 30.05
C HIS A 78 40.81 -28.66 28.55
N PRO A 79 41.64 -27.66 28.17
CA PRO A 79 41.77 -27.19 26.79
C PRO A 79 42.65 -28.12 25.94
N THR A 80 42.21 -29.36 25.76
CA THR A 80 42.88 -30.34 24.88
C THR A 80 42.43 -30.13 23.43
N LYS A 81 43.27 -30.55 22.47
CA LYS A 81 42.93 -30.51 21.04
C LYS A 81 41.69 -31.35 20.73
N GLU A 82 41.59 -32.53 21.36
CA GLU A 82 40.44 -33.43 21.22
C GLU A 82 39.12 -32.79 21.65
N ASN A 83 39.11 -32.09 22.79
CA ASN A 83 37.91 -31.40 23.28
C ASN A 83 37.50 -30.27 22.33
N LYS A 84 38.47 -29.49 21.82
CA LYS A 84 38.22 -28.42 20.85
C LYS A 84 37.71 -28.93 19.49
N ASP A 85 38.17 -30.08 19.04
CA ASP A 85 37.79 -30.67 17.74
C ASP A 85 36.35 -31.24 17.75
N ARG A 86 35.77 -31.50 18.93
CA ARG A 86 34.38 -31.97 19.09
C ARG A 86 33.34 -30.86 18.96
N LEU A 87 33.69 -29.62 19.28
CA LEU A 87 32.76 -28.49 19.32
C LEU A 87 32.06 -28.17 17.99
N PRO A 88 32.73 -28.19 16.82
CA PRO A 88 32.08 -27.93 15.54
C PRO A 88 31.01 -28.97 15.19
N LYS A 89 31.20 -30.22 15.59
CA LYS A 89 30.21 -31.28 15.40
C LYS A 89 28.96 -30.99 16.24
N LEU A 90 29.13 -30.75 17.53
CA LEU A 90 28.02 -30.43 18.44
C LEU A 90 27.28 -29.16 18.02
N SER A 91 27.98 -28.15 17.50
CA SER A 91 27.34 -26.96 16.94
C SER A 91 26.53 -27.24 15.68
N ARG A 92 26.88 -28.27 14.89
CA ARG A 92 26.08 -28.73 13.76
C ARG A 92 24.86 -29.49 14.25
N ASP A 93 25.01 -30.36 15.24
CA ASP A 93 23.90 -31.11 15.85
C ASP A 93 22.84 -30.15 16.43
N VAL A 94 23.26 -29.01 17.01
CA VAL A 94 22.34 -27.93 17.41
C VAL A 94 21.64 -27.28 16.21
N ALA A 95 22.36 -27.03 15.11
CA ALA A 95 21.76 -26.42 13.93
C ALA A 95 20.72 -27.34 13.28
N ASP A 96 21.00 -28.65 13.23
CA ASP A 96 20.08 -29.67 12.72
C ASP A 96 18.83 -29.74 13.61
N GLY A 97 19.01 -29.78 14.94
CA GLY A 97 17.88 -29.72 15.88
C GLY A 97 17.03 -28.45 15.74
N VAL A 98 17.64 -27.29 15.51
CA VAL A 98 16.89 -26.05 15.24
C VAL A 98 16.16 -26.12 13.89
N SER A 99 16.71 -26.79 12.89
CA SER A 99 16.03 -27.04 11.62
C SER A 99 14.77 -27.89 11.82
N ASP A 100 14.86 -28.96 12.62
CA ASP A 100 13.71 -29.80 12.98
C ASP A 100 12.61 -28.98 13.68
N VAL A 101 12.98 -28.04 14.56
CA VAL A 101 12.03 -27.12 15.22
C VAL A 101 11.31 -26.24 14.21
N CYS A 102 12.01 -25.71 13.21
CA CYS A 102 11.40 -24.93 12.15
C CYS A 102 10.40 -25.78 11.33
N GLU A 103 10.78 -27.00 10.98
CA GLU A 103 9.90 -27.93 10.26
C GLU A 103 8.66 -28.28 11.07
N ALA A 104 8.82 -28.56 12.37
CA ALA A 104 7.70 -28.87 13.25
C ALA A 104 6.79 -27.66 13.49
N ALA A 105 7.35 -26.45 13.54
CA ALA A 105 6.57 -25.22 13.59
C ALA A 105 5.74 -25.01 12.31
N HIS A 106 6.22 -25.47 11.15
CA HIS A 106 5.45 -25.48 9.91
C HIS A 106 4.33 -26.53 9.92
N ALA A 107 4.57 -27.72 10.50
CA ALA A 107 3.54 -28.76 10.64
C ALA A 107 2.42 -28.34 11.61
N LEU A 108 2.79 -27.71 12.75
CA LEU A 108 1.85 -27.13 13.71
C LEU A 108 0.97 -26.01 13.13
N LYS A 109 1.42 -25.39 12.04
CA LYS A 109 0.87 -24.11 11.54
C LYS A 109 -0.56 -24.21 11.00
N GLY A 110 -1.10 -25.42 10.82
CA GLY A 110 -2.39 -25.64 10.17
C GLY A 110 -2.43 -25.11 8.74
N ALA A 111 -3.46 -25.45 7.97
CA ALA A 111 -3.58 -24.99 6.58
C ALA A 111 -3.91 -23.48 6.44
N GLU A 112 -4.13 -22.77 7.55
CA GLU A 112 -4.75 -21.43 7.55
C GLU A 112 -3.83 -20.27 7.98
N MET A 113 -2.59 -20.49 8.42
CA MET A 113 -1.69 -19.37 8.69
C MET A 113 -1.14 -18.78 7.39
N VAL A 114 -1.82 -17.72 6.98
CA VAL A 114 -1.43 -16.74 5.98
C VAL A 114 -0.02 -16.23 6.25
N ASP A 115 0.89 -16.41 5.29
CA ASP A 115 2.26 -15.91 5.37
C ASP A 115 2.26 -14.38 5.21
N PRO A 116 2.73 -13.60 6.20
CA PRO A 116 2.72 -12.12 6.13
C PRO A 116 3.53 -11.57 4.96
N ASP A 117 4.53 -12.31 4.49
CA ASP A 117 5.38 -11.94 3.35
C ASP A 117 4.81 -12.46 2.01
N ASP A 118 3.63 -13.08 2.01
CA ASP A 118 2.95 -13.49 0.78
C ASP A 118 2.49 -12.23 0.00
N PRO A 119 2.87 -12.11 -1.29
CA PRO A 119 2.50 -10.98 -2.13
C PRO A 119 0.99 -10.74 -2.22
N HIS A 120 0.17 -11.79 -2.10
CA HIS A 120 -1.28 -11.68 -2.08
C HIS A 120 -1.78 -10.95 -0.83
N VAL A 121 -1.19 -11.27 0.32
CA VAL A 121 -1.56 -10.72 1.63
C VAL A 121 -1.16 -9.27 1.72
N ILE A 122 0.05 -8.95 1.26
CA ILE A 122 0.53 -7.57 1.14
C ILE A 122 -0.41 -6.77 0.26
N ALA A 123 -0.77 -7.28 -0.92
CA ALA A 123 -1.69 -6.55 -1.80
C ALA A 123 -3.09 -6.39 -1.19
N GLU A 124 -3.66 -7.43 -0.60
CA GLU A 124 -4.98 -7.35 0.04
C GLU A 124 -5.00 -6.27 1.14
N GLN A 125 -3.97 -6.26 2.00
CA GLN A 125 -3.81 -5.26 3.05
C GLN A 125 -3.60 -3.84 2.49
N GLU A 126 -2.79 -3.68 1.46
CA GLU A 126 -2.53 -2.38 0.84
C GLU A 126 -3.77 -1.82 0.12
N LEU A 127 -4.60 -2.68 -0.50
CA LEU A 127 -5.89 -2.25 -1.05
C LEU A 127 -6.87 -1.81 0.06
N LEU A 128 -6.86 -2.47 1.24
CA LEU A 128 -7.67 -2.02 2.39
C LEU A 128 -7.22 -0.64 2.86
N VAL A 129 -5.91 -0.42 2.96
CA VAL A 129 -5.34 0.88 3.33
C VAL A 129 -5.74 1.95 2.31
N ALA A 130 -5.66 1.65 1.02
CA ALA A 130 -6.07 2.58 -0.04
C ALA A 130 -7.58 2.91 0.03
N ALA A 131 -8.44 1.92 0.31
CA ALA A 131 -9.87 2.14 0.51
C ALA A 131 -10.15 3.07 1.71
N ALA A 132 -9.50 2.80 2.85
CA ALA A 132 -9.62 3.61 4.06
C ALA A 132 -9.16 5.06 3.85
N GLN A 133 -8.09 5.27 3.07
CA GLN A 133 -7.62 6.61 2.69
C GLN A 133 -8.67 7.37 1.86
N ILE A 134 -9.32 6.70 0.90
CA ILE A 134 -10.40 7.30 0.10
C ILE A 134 -11.58 7.69 0.99
N GLU A 135 -12.00 6.81 1.90
CA GLU A 135 -13.10 7.10 2.83
C GLU A 135 -12.78 8.26 3.77
N ALA A 136 -11.55 8.33 4.29
CA ALA A 136 -11.10 9.45 5.12
C ALA A 136 -11.14 10.78 4.34
N ALA A 137 -10.67 10.79 3.09
CA ALA A 137 -10.74 11.97 2.22
C ALA A 137 -12.19 12.39 1.94
N ALA A 138 -13.07 11.42 1.65
CA ALA A 138 -14.49 11.67 1.41
C ALA A 138 -15.20 12.24 2.65
N LYS A 139 -14.90 11.70 3.83
CA LYS A 139 -15.44 12.18 5.11
C LYS A 139 -14.99 13.61 5.40
N LYS A 140 -13.69 13.89 5.22
CA LYS A 140 -13.14 15.25 5.37
C LYS A 140 -13.82 16.24 4.42
N LEU A 141 -14.10 15.83 3.19
CA LEU A 141 -14.85 16.64 2.21
C LEU A 141 -16.31 16.86 2.64
N ALA A 142 -16.96 15.88 3.26
CA ALA A 142 -18.35 15.98 3.74
C ALA A 142 -18.54 16.87 4.95
N GLU A 143 -17.51 16.99 5.80
CA GLU A 143 -17.53 17.90 6.95
C GLU A 143 -17.39 19.38 6.53
N LEU A 144 -17.06 19.65 5.27
CA LEU A 144 -16.97 21.02 4.75
C LEU A 144 -18.35 21.62 4.62
N ARG A 145 -18.57 22.73 5.34
CA ARG A 145 -19.72 23.59 5.09
C ARG A 145 -19.40 24.51 3.91
N PRO A 146 -20.21 24.51 2.83
CA PRO A 146 -20.12 25.53 1.80
C PRO A 146 -20.19 26.91 2.46
N ARG A 147 -19.34 27.85 2.03
CA ARG A 147 -19.39 29.22 2.54
C ARG A 147 -20.70 29.85 2.04
N ARG A 148 -21.75 29.83 2.88
CA ARG A 148 -22.97 30.61 2.60
C ARG A 148 -22.57 32.07 2.50
N LYS A 149 -22.55 32.61 1.28
CA LYS A 149 -22.67 34.06 1.11
C LYS A 149 -24.12 34.37 1.43
N ASP A 150 -24.35 35.24 2.40
CA ASP A 150 -25.68 35.73 2.79
C ASP A 150 -26.28 36.60 1.67
N TYR A 151 -26.53 36.03 0.49
CA TYR A 151 -27.32 36.66 -0.55
C TYR A 151 -28.13 35.60 -1.29
N GLU A 152 -29.44 35.69 -1.07
CA GLU A 152 -30.54 35.11 -1.82
C GLU A 152 -30.77 33.60 -1.66
N ILE A 153 -31.82 33.30 -0.89
CA ILE A 153 -32.55 32.04 -0.90
C ILE A 153 -33.13 31.86 -2.30
N ASN A 154 -32.38 31.21 -3.18
CA ASN A 154 -32.92 30.63 -4.40
C ASN A 154 -32.89 29.11 -4.22
N ALA A 155 -34.00 28.45 -4.57
CA ALA A 155 -34.26 27.03 -4.31
C ALA A 155 -33.39 26.06 -5.16
N ASN A 156 -32.23 26.51 -5.64
CA ASN A 156 -31.31 25.77 -6.49
C ASN A 156 -30.01 25.51 -5.72
N ILE A 157 -29.50 24.28 -5.77
CA ILE A 157 -28.25 23.87 -5.12
C ILE A 157 -27.14 24.84 -5.56
N SER A 158 -26.36 25.38 -4.61
CA SER A 158 -25.27 26.30 -4.97
C SER A 158 -24.22 25.54 -5.80
N PHE A 159 -23.52 26.24 -6.70
CA PHE A 159 -22.47 25.61 -7.52
C PHE A 159 -21.43 24.88 -6.67
N GLU A 160 -21.09 25.46 -5.51
CA GLU A 160 -20.20 24.88 -4.51
C GLU A 160 -20.76 23.58 -3.92
N GLU A 161 -22.06 23.53 -3.60
CA GLU A 161 -22.73 22.31 -3.14
C GLU A 161 -22.76 21.22 -4.21
N MET A 162 -22.94 21.59 -5.48
CA MET A 162 -22.86 20.65 -6.62
C MET A 162 -21.45 20.06 -6.76
N ILE A 163 -20.39 20.86 -6.61
CA ILE A 163 -19.00 20.38 -6.65
C ILE A 163 -18.74 19.39 -5.51
N VAL A 164 -19.12 19.73 -4.28
CA VAL A 164 -18.91 18.86 -3.11
C VAL A 164 -19.65 17.54 -3.32
N SER A 165 -20.92 17.59 -3.73
CA SER A 165 -21.72 16.38 -3.98
C SER A 165 -21.13 15.52 -5.10
N ALA A 166 -20.66 16.11 -6.20
CA ALA A 166 -20.06 15.38 -7.30
C ALA A 166 -18.71 14.75 -6.91
N ALA A 167 -17.87 15.45 -6.15
CA ALA A 167 -16.61 14.92 -5.64
C ALA A 167 -16.83 13.79 -4.61
N GLN A 168 -17.85 13.90 -3.74
CA GLN A 168 -18.29 12.80 -2.86
C GLN A 168 -18.78 11.59 -3.66
N GLY A 169 -19.55 11.81 -4.72
CA GLY A 169 -20.01 10.75 -5.61
C GLY A 169 -18.85 10.01 -6.29
N ILE A 170 -17.82 10.73 -6.71
CA ILE A 170 -16.59 10.13 -7.26
C ILE A 170 -15.86 9.34 -6.17
N ALA A 171 -15.68 9.90 -4.97
CA ALA A 171 -15.00 9.21 -3.88
C ALA A 171 -15.74 7.93 -3.43
N SER A 172 -17.07 7.96 -3.39
CA SER A 172 -17.88 6.77 -3.12
C SER A 172 -17.72 5.70 -4.21
N ALA A 173 -17.70 6.12 -5.49
CA ALA A 173 -17.48 5.21 -6.60
C ALA A 173 -16.06 4.60 -6.59
N THR A 174 -15.04 5.36 -6.20
CA THR A 174 -13.66 4.85 -6.09
C THR A 174 -13.46 3.94 -4.88
N SER A 175 -14.15 4.17 -3.75
CA SER A 175 -14.22 3.21 -2.64
C SER A 175 -14.84 1.88 -3.10
N ALA A 176 -15.97 1.94 -3.80
CA ALA A 176 -16.62 0.74 -4.33
C ALA A 176 -15.74 0.00 -5.36
N LEU A 177 -14.99 0.75 -6.18
CA LEU A 177 -13.99 0.20 -7.09
C LEU A 177 -12.88 -0.54 -6.33
N MET A 178 -12.39 0.00 -5.21
CA MET A 178 -11.34 -0.63 -4.41
C MET A 178 -11.83 -1.97 -3.83
N VAL A 179 -13.05 -1.99 -3.28
CA VAL A 179 -13.68 -3.23 -2.79
C VAL A 179 -13.87 -4.25 -3.90
N ALA A 180 -14.28 -3.82 -5.09
CA ALA A 180 -14.40 -4.72 -6.24
C ALA A 180 -13.04 -5.26 -6.71
N ALA A 181 -11.98 -4.45 -6.65
CA ALA A 181 -10.61 -4.85 -6.98
C ALA A 181 -10.07 -5.90 -6.00
N GLN A 182 -10.37 -5.74 -4.70
CA GLN A 182 -10.06 -6.74 -3.68
C GLN A 182 -10.79 -8.05 -3.94
N GLY A 183 -12.09 -7.98 -4.23
CA GLY A 183 -12.87 -9.17 -4.59
C GLY A 183 -12.30 -9.89 -5.83
N ALA A 184 -11.86 -9.14 -6.84
CA ALA A 184 -11.21 -9.71 -8.01
C ALA A 184 -9.87 -10.36 -7.66
N GLN A 185 -9.02 -9.69 -6.88
CA GLN A 185 -7.73 -10.25 -6.43
C GLN A 185 -7.92 -11.53 -5.61
N ARG A 186 -8.90 -11.55 -4.70
CA ARG A 186 -9.21 -12.70 -3.86
C ARG A 186 -9.67 -13.89 -4.70
N GLU A 187 -10.55 -13.65 -5.67
CA GLU A 187 -11.01 -14.70 -6.60
C GLU A 187 -9.84 -15.35 -7.35
N LEU A 188 -8.83 -14.57 -7.76
CA LEU A 188 -7.64 -15.10 -8.44
C LEU A 188 -6.77 -15.98 -7.55
N TYR A 189 -6.68 -15.64 -6.26
CA TYR A 189 -5.98 -16.44 -5.28
C TYR A 189 -6.72 -17.75 -5.01
N ASP A 190 -8.04 -17.70 -4.82
CA ASP A 190 -8.87 -18.87 -4.55
C ASP A 190 -8.89 -19.84 -5.75
N GLN A 191 -8.82 -19.32 -6.99
CA GLN A 191 -8.68 -20.11 -8.22
C GLN A 191 -7.28 -20.72 -8.41
N GLY A 192 -6.31 -20.40 -7.56
CA GLY A 192 -4.92 -20.87 -7.69
C GLY A 192 -4.18 -20.28 -8.91
N ARG A 193 -4.66 -19.15 -9.43
CA ARG A 193 -4.04 -18.45 -10.58
C ARG A 193 -2.87 -17.55 -10.16
N VAL A 194 -2.72 -17.34 -8.86
CA VAL A 194 -1.58 -16.72 -8.19
C VAL A 194 -0.93 -17.81 -7.32
N SER A 195 0.38 -18.01 -7.50
CA SER A 195 1.14 -19.16 -7.03
C SER A 195 1.43 -19.07 -5.54
N LYS A 196 1.03 -20.10 -4.77
CA LYS A 196 1.35 -20.22 -3.34
C LYS A 196 2.77 -20.74 -3.07
N ASN A 197 3.48 -21.20 -4.11
CA ASN A 197 4.79 -21.84 -3.97
C ASN A 197 5.93 -20.87 -4.32
N LYS A 198 6.70 -20.48 -3.29
CA LYS A 198 7.82 -19.54 -3.36
C LYS A 198 8.99 -19.99 -4.25
N ASN A 199 9.09 -21.29 -4.59
CA ASN A 199 10.21 -21.84 -5.37
C ASN A 199 9.96 -21.90 -6.89
N THR A 200 8.97 -21.16 -7.40
CA THR A 200 8.61 -21.20 -8.82
C THR A 200 8.87 -19.87 -9.52
N GLU A 201 9.31 -19.87 -10.78
CA GLU A 201 9.44 -18.63 -11.58
C GLU A 201 8.12 -17.83 -11.61
N LYS A 202 6.98 -18.54 -11.55
CA LYS A 202 5.64 -17.94 -11.43
C LYS A 202 5.47 -17.07 -10.18
N TYR A 203 6.19 -17.35 -9.09
CA TYR A 203 6.15 -16.54 -7.86
C TYR A 203 6.75 -15.14 -8.08
N HIS A 204 7.82 -15.01 -8.87
CA HIS A 204 8.38 -13.70 -9.21
C HIS A 204 7.45 -12.87 -10.12
N ASP A 205 6.76 -13.52 -11.06
CA ASP A 205 5.74 -12.87 -11.88
C ASP A 205 4.55 -12.38 -11.04
N ASP A 206 4.17 -13.17 -10.03
CA ASP A 206 3.07 -12.85 -9.13
C ASP A 206 3.43 -11.73 -8.14
N ILE A 207 4.68 -11.66 -7.68
CA ILE A 207 5.21 -10.49 -6.94
C ILE A 207 5.10 -9.23 -7.80
N THR A 208 5.63 -9.26 -9.02
CA THR A 208 5.66 -8.08 -9.91
C THR A 208 4.25 -7.61 -10.25
N TRP A 209 3.33 -8.56 -10.49
CA TRP A 209 1.93 -8.25 -10.72
C TRP A 209 1.27 -7.63 -9.48
N SER A 210 1.49 -8.21 -8.30
CA SER A 210 0.99 -7.70 -7.01
C SER A 210 1.48 -6.27 -6.74
N GLU A 211 2.76 -6.00 -6.94
CA GLU A 211 3.34 -4.65 -6.82
C GLU A 211 2.70 -3.66 -7.81
N GLY A 212 2.47 -4.10 -9.04
CA GLY A 212 1.77 -3.31 -10.06
C GLY A 212 0.33 -2.98 -9.67
N LEU A 213 -0.39 -3.95 -9.11
CA LEU A 213 -1.75 -3.78 -8.59
C LEU A 213 -1.79 -2.79 -7.42
N VAL A 214 -0.90 -2.97 -6.43
CA VAL A 214 -0.78 -2.08 -5.26
C VAL A 214 -0.43 -0.66 -5.69
N SER A 215 0.51 -0.50 -6.62
CA SER A 215 0.88 0.81 -7.16
C SER A 215 -0.31 1.50 -7.85
N ALA A 216 -1.09 0.76 -8.64
CA ALA A 216 -2.29 1.30 -9.26
C ALA A 216 -3.35 1.71 -8.22
N ALA A 217 -3.56 0.90 -7.18
CA ALA A 217 -4.48 1.22 -6.09
C ALA A 217 -4.06 2.49 -5.32
N LYS A 218 -2.77 2.62 -4.98
CA LYS A 218 -2.20 3.83 -4.36
C LYS A 218 -2.39 5.08 -5.23
N ASN A 219 -2.21 4.95 -6.54
CA ASN A 219 -2.47 6.05 -7.48
C ASN A 219 -3.95 6.45 -7.53
N VAL A 220 -4.89 5.51 -7.38
CA VAL A 220 -6.33 5.81 -7.28
C VAL A 220 -6.65 6.55 -5.98
N ALA A 221 -6.12 6.08 -4.85
CA ALA A 221 -6.31 6.74 -3.56
C ALA A 221 -5.77 8.18 -3.57
N GLY A 222 -4.50 8.37 -3.98
CA GLY A 222 -3.89 9.69 -4.03
C GLY A 222 -4.56 10.64 -5.04
N ALA A 223 -5.03 10.14 -6.18
CA ALA A 223 -5.81 10.96 -7.12
C ALA A 223 -7.16 11.39 -6.53
N THR A 224 -7.82 10.51 -5.77
CA THR A 224 -9.11 10.80 -5.13
C THR A 224 -8.94 11.81 -3.99
N GLU A 225 -7.87 11.69 -3.20
CA GLU A 225 -7.51 12.68 -2.19
C GLU A 225 -7.28 14.06 -2.81
N LEU A 226 -6.46 14.14 -3.88
CA LEU A 226 -6.21 15.39 -4.60
C LEU A 226 -7.50 16.00 -5.19
N LEU A 227 -8.44 15.17 -5.64
CA LEU A 227 -9.75 15.62 -6.08
C LEU A 227 -10.55 16.24 -4.91
N CYS A 228 -10.60 15.58 -3.76
CA CYS A 228 -11.29 16.08 -2.58
C CYS A 228 -10.69 17.41 -2.09
N GLU A 229 -9.36 17.52 -2.09
CA GLU A 229 -8.66 18.78 -1.80
C GLU A 229 -8.96 19.87 -2.82
N SER A 230 -8.97 19.52 -4.11
CA SER A 230 -9.27 20.48 -5.18
C SER A 230 -10.72 20.98 -5.08
N ALA A 231 -11.67 20.08 -4.79
CA ALA A 231 -13.06 20.44 -4.53
C ALA A 231 -13.19 21.40 -3.33
N ASN A 232 -12.51 21.12 -2.22
CA ASN A 232 -12.46 22.02 -1.07
C ASN A 232 -11.87 23.40 -1.44
N SER A 233 -10.77 23.43 -2.19
CA SER A 233 -10.15 24.69 -2.60
C SER A 233 -11.03 25.49 -3.56
N VAL A 234 -11.79 24.85 -4.46
CA VAL A 234 -12.75 25.59 -5.31
C VAL A 234 -13.89 26.17 -4.48
N VAL A 235 -14.46 25.41 -3.55
CA VAL A 235 -15.56 25.85 -2.66
C VAL A 235 -15.13 27.02 -1.76
N THR A 236 -13.86 27.06 -1.35
CA THR A 236 -13.31 28.15 -0.54
C THR A 236 -12.79 29.33 -1.37
N GLY A 237 -12.82 29.23 -2.72
CA GLY A 237 -12.33 30.26 -3.65
C GLY A 237 -10.80 30.34 -3.76
N GLN A 238 -10.09 29.29 -3.36
CA GLN A 238 -8.63 29.20 -3.34
C GLN A 238 -8.03 28.44 -4.54
N ALA A 239 -8.86 27.77 -5.34
CA ALA A 239 -8.43 27.06 -6.54
C ALA A 239 -9.35 27.35 -7.73
N SER A 240 -8.80 27.13 -8.93
CA SER A 240 -9.53 27.29 -10.18
C SER A 240 -10.27 26.01 -10.58
N GLU A 241 -11.30 26.16 -11.41
CA GLU A 241 -12.10 25.06 -11.94
C GLU A 241 -11.27 24.11 -12.81
N GLU A 242 -10.20 24.59 -13.46
CA GLU A 242 -9.28 23.74 -14.22
C GLU A 242 -8.50 22.78 -13.33
N ARG A 243 -8.19 23.15 -12.08
CA ARG A 243 -7.56 22.24 -11.11
C ARG A 243 -8.53 21.12 -10.71
N LEU A 244 -9.81 21.44 -10.55
CA LEU A 244 -10.87 20.47 -10.29
C LEU A 244 -11.07 19.51 -11.46
N ILE A 245 -11.08 20.03 -12.70
CA ILE A 245 -11.16 19.20 -13.92
C ILE A 245 -9.92 18.30 -14.05
N SER A 246 -8.72 18.82 -13.81
CA SER A 246 -7.46 18.08 -13.91
C SER A 246 -7.39 16.94 -12.89
N SER A 247 -7.79 17.19 -11.63
CA SER A 247 -7.83 16.17 -10.58
C SER A 247 -8.89 15.10 -10.85
N SER A 248 -10.08 15.48 -11.32
CA SER A 248 -11.11 14.52 -11.76
C SER A 248 -10.62 13.61 -12.89
N MET A 249 -9.93 14.19 -13.89
CA MET A 249 -9.31 13.41 -14.98
C MET A 249 -8.19 12.50 -14.48
N ALA A 250 -7.44 12.91 -13.45
CA ALA A 250 -6.43 12.05 -12.83
C ALA A 250 -7.07 10.82 -12.19
N VAL A 251 -8.21 10.96 -11.49
CA VAL A 251 -8.98 9.84 -10.93
C VAL A 251 -9.45 8.88 -12.02
N SER A 252 -9.97 9.40 -13.14
CA SER A 252 -10.40 8.53 -14.24
C SER A 252 -9.22 7.75 -14.85
N ARG A 253 -8.03 8.36 -14.99
CA ARG A 253 -6.85 7.69 -15.56
C ARG A 253 -6.26 6.65 -14.60
N SER A 254 -6.14 6.96 -13.31
CA SER A 254 -5.66 5.98 -12.32
C SER A 254 -6.62 4.81 -12.19
N THR A 255 -7.93 5.06 -12.27
CA THR A 255 -8.95 4.01 -12.32
C THR A 255 -8.76 3.09 -13.52
N GLN A 256 -8.51 3.62 -14.72
CA GLN A 256 -8.22 2.80 -15.90
C GLN A 256 -6.97 1.95 -15.71
N GLN A 257 -5.91 2.50 -15.11
CA GLN A 257 -4.70 1.73 -14.82
C GLN A 257 -4.97 0.58 -13.85
N LEU A 258 -5.77 0.80 -12.81
CA LEU A 258 -6.17 -0.25 -11.87
C LEU A 258 -6.97 -1.35 -12.57
N LEU A 259 -7.94 -0.99 -13.41
CA LEU A 259 -8.71 -1.98 -14.19
C LEU A 259 -7.80 -2.84 -15.08
N ILE A 260 -6.82 -2.21 -15.75
CA ILE A 260 -5.85 -2.93 -16.58
C ILE A 260 -5.01 -3.87 -15.72
N ALA A 261 -4.50 -3.41 -14.57
CA ALA A 261 -3.70 -4.22 -13.65
C ALA A 261 -4.47 -5.47 -13.17
N CYS A 262 -5.74 -5.31 -12.78
CA CYS A 262 -6.59 -6.45 -12.39
C CYS A 262 -6.84 -7.44 -13.54
N ARG A 263 -6.96 -6.95 -14.78
CA ARG A 263 -7.25 -7.79 -15.96
C ARG A 263 -6.11 -8.72 -16.38
N VAL A 264 -4.85 -8.39 -16.06
CA VAL A 264 -3.67 -9.17 -16.51
C VAL A 264 -3.79 -10.65 -16.15
N LYS A 265 -4.27 -10.94 -14.94
CA LYS A 265 -4.36 -12.31 -14.41
C LYS A 265 -5.79 -12.84 -14.37
N ALA A 266 -6.80 -12.05 -14.74
CA ALA A 266 -8.20 -12.40 -14.58
C ALA A 266 -8.81 -13.26 -15.68
N ASP A 267 -9.94 -13.91 -15.39
CA ASP A 267 -10.77 -14.56 -16.40
C ASP A 267 -11.70 -13.51 -17.05
N LYS A 268 -11.94 -13.64 -18.36
CA LYS A 268 -12.87 -12.80 -19.10
C LYS A 268 -14.33 -12.99 -18.67
N HIS A 269 -14.65 -14.08 -17.98
CA HIS A 269 -16.01 -14.39 -17.50
C HIS A 269 -16.13 -14.38 -15.95
N SER A 270 -15.18 -13.75 -15.26
CA SER A 270 -15.21 -13.62 -13.80
C SER A 270 -16.31 -12.66 -13.33
N LYS A 271 -17.13 -13.11 -12.37
CA LYS A 271 -18.15 -12.26 -11.73
C LYS A 271 -17.51 -11.12 -10.94
N ALA A 272 -16.33 -11.33 -10.34
CA ALA A 272 -15.61 -10.26 -9.68
C ALA A 272 -15.12 -9.19 -10.68
N MET A 273 -14.71 -9.60 -11.89
CA MET A 273 -14.35 -8.64 -12.95
C MET A 273 -15.55 -7.86 -13.48
N ASP A 274 -16.74 -8.48 -13.60
CA ASP A 274 -17.96 -7.76 -13.97
C ASP A 274 -18.32 -6.66 -12.95
N ARG A 275 -18.16 -6.97 -11.66
CA ARG A 275 -18.34 -5.99 -10.57
C ARG A 275 -17.31 -4.87 -10.65
N LEU A 276 -16.05 -5.22 -10.91
CA LEU A 276 -14.96 -4.26 -11.07
C LEU A 276 -15.20 -3.32 -12.26
N ASP A 277 -15.66 -3.85 -13.39
CA ASP A 277 -15.97 -3.05 -14.59
C ASP A 277 -17.19 -2.14 -14.38
N THR A 278 -18.19 -2.62 -13.63
CA THR A 278 -19.34 -1.82 -13.23
C THR A 278 -18.90 -0.63 -12.35
N ALA A 279 -18.05 -0.89 -11.34
CA ALA A 279 -17.52 0.16 -10.48
C ALA A 279 -16.63 1.15 -11.26
N GLY A 280 -15.76 0.65 -12.14
CA GLY A 280 -14.93 1.50 -13.00
C GLY A 280 -15.75 2.38 -13.96
N THR A 281 -16.86 1.85 -14.48
CA THR A 281 -17.81 2.62 -15.29
C THR A 281 -18.52 3.70 -14.48
N ALA A 282 -18.89 3.39 -13.23
CA ALA A 282 -19.49 4.37 -12.31
C ALA A 282 -18.52 5.52 -12.02
N VAL A 283 -17.25 5.24 -11.73
CA VAL A 283 -16.21 6.27 -11.55
C VAL A 283 -16.10 7.14 -12.80
N ARG A 284 -15.96 6.54 -13.99
CA ARG A 284 -15.86 7.28 -15.25
C ARG A 284 -17.08 8.17 -15.50
N LYS A 285 -18.29 7.68 -15.20
CA LYS A 285 -19.52 8.46 -15.35
C LYS A 285 -19.53 9.66 -14.39
N ALA A 286 -19.16 9.44 -13.13
CA ALA A 286 -19.10 10.48 -12.12
C ALA A 286 -18.04 11.56 -12.45
N THR A 287 -16.85 11.15 -12.89
CA THR A 287 -15.79 12.10 -13.30
C THR A 287 -16.21 12.92 -14.51
N ASN A 288 -16.86 12.31 -15.50
CA ASN A 288 -17.35 13.02 -16.68
C ASN A 288 -18.47 14.02 -16.35
N ALA A 289 -19.39 13.64 -15.46
CA ALA A 289 -20.46 14.52 -14.98
C ALA A 289 -19.88 15.75 -14.27
N LEU A 290 -18.91 15.55 -13.36
CA LEU A 290 -18.24 16.67 -12.68
C LEU A 290 -17.54 17.61 -13.67
N VAL A 291 -16.86 17.06 -14.69
CA VAL A 291 -16.15 17.88 -15.69
C VAL A 291 -17.12 18.68 -16.56
N ALA A 292 -18.28 18.11 -16.91
CA ALA A 292 -19.33 18.84 -17.61
C ALA A 292 -19.85 19.99 -16.72
N SER A 293 -20.23 19.70 -15.47
CA SER A 293 -20.72 20.72 -14.54
C SER A 293 -19.72 21.83 -14.24
N ALA A 294 -18.43 21.51 -14.12
CA ALA A 294 -17.38 22.49 -13.92
C ALA A 294 -17.19 23.40 -15.15
N LYS A 295 -17.29 22.86 -16.36
CA LYS A 295 -17.21 23.66 -17.60
C LYS A 295 -18.42 24.56 -17.80
N ASP A 296 -19.62 24.05 -17.53
CA ASP A 296 -20.83 24.84 -17.68
C ASP A 296 -20.79 26.04 -16.72
N ALA A 297 -20.35 25.85 -15.48
CA ALA A 297 -20.19 26.94 -14.52
C ALA A 297 -19.14 27.98 -14.93
N ALA A 298 -18.02 27.56 -15.53
CA ALA A 298 -17.02 28.46 -16.10
C ALA A 298 -17.65 29.41 -17.12
N VAL A 299 -18.44 28.87 -18.05
CA VAL A 299 -19.12 29.64 -19.10
C VAL A 299 -20.11 30.64 -18.50
N PHE A 300 -20.91 30.23 -17.50
CA PHE A 300 -21.83 31.15 -16.82
C PHE A 300 -21.12 32.28 -16.06
N GLN A 301 -19.91 32.05 -15.53
CA GLN A 301 -19.12 33.11 -14.92
C GLN A 301 -18.53 34.07 -15.97
N GLU A 302 -18.07 33.55 -17.11
CA GLU A 302 -17.59 34.36 -18.23
C GLU A 302 -18.69 35.26 -18.81
N GLU A 303 -19.89 34.72 -19.04
CA GLU A 303 -21.04 35.48 -19.55
C GLU A 303 -21.47 36.60 -18.57
N LYS A 304 -21.46 36.33 -17.26
CA LYS A 304 -21.75 37.37 -16.24
C LYS A 304 -20.73 38.49 -16.25
N ASN A 305 -19.44 38.16 -16.35
CA ASN A 305 -18.37 39.15 -16.44
C ASN A 305 -18.48 39.98 -17.74
N GLU A 306 -18.85 39.36 -18.86
CA GLU A 306 -19.06 40.04 -20.14
C GLU A 306 -20.23 41.05 -20.09
N VAL A 307 -21.32 40.70 -19.39
CA VAL A 307 -22.45 41.61 -19.17
C VAL A 307 -22.09 42.80 -18.28
N GLU A 308 -21.23 42.61 -17.28
CA GLU A 308 -20.70 43.72 -16.46
C GLU A 308 -19.79 44.64 -17.27
N VAL A 309 -18.87 44.10 -18.08
CA VAL A 309 -18.01 44.89 -18.98
C VAL A 309 -18.83 45.70 -19.98
N ASN A 310 -19.94 45.14 -20.46
CA ASN A 310 -20.88 45.81 -21.37
C ASN A 310 -21.64 46.99 -20.72
N ARG A 311 -21.72 47.09 -19.39
CA ARG A 311 -22.30 48.28 -18.71
C ARG A 311 -21.35 49.47 -18.64
N PHE A 312 -20.05 49.27 -18.86
CA PHE A 312 -19.02 50.33 -18.86
C PHE A 312 -18.67 50.84 -20.28
N LYS A 313 -19.56 50.59 -21.26
CA LYS A 313 -19.38 50.76 -22.72
C LYS A 313 -19.24 52.21 -23.25
N VAL A 314 -18.69 53.14 -22.47
CA VAL A 314 -18.37 54.48 -22.98
C VAL A 314 -16.93 54.85 -22.60
N GLY A 315 -15.96 54.55 -23.47
CA GLY A 315 -14.63 55.17 -23.41
C GLY A 315 -13.47 54.53 -24.17
N SER A 316 -13.19 55.06 -25.37
CA SER A 316 -11.83 55.37 -25.91
C SER A 316 -10.88 54.22 -26.31
N ILE A 317 -10.06 54.47 -27.34
CA ILE A 317 -8.87 53.71 -27.81
C ILE A 317 -7.97 53.22 -26.66
N ALA A 318 -7.97 53.91 -25.51
CA ALA A 318 -7.27 53.47 -24.29
C ALA A 318 -7.78 52.12 -23.75
N GLN A 319 -9.08 51.81 -23.86
CA GLN A 319 -9.62 50.49 -23.52
C GLN A 319 -9.15 49.42 -24.50
N GLU A 320 -9.09 49.73 -25.80
CA GLU A 320 -8.59 48.78 -26.81
C GLU A 320 -7.13 48.43 -26.56
N ILE A 321 -6.29 49.44 -26.26
CA ILE A 321 -4.89 49.24 -25.87
C ILE A 321 -4.78 48.42 -24.58
N ALA A 322 -5.60 48.71 -23.56
CA ALA A 322 -5.59 47.95 -22.31
C ALA A 322 -6.03 46.49 -22.51
N MET A 323 -6.99 46.24 -23.41
CA MET A 323 -7.42 44.88 -23.77
C MET A 323 -6.34 44.15 -24.57
N GLN A 324 -5.69 44.82 -25.53
CA GLN A 324 -4.55 44.26 -26.27
C GLN A 324 -3.37 43.93 -25.34
N GLU A 325 -3.08 44.80 -24.36
CA GLU A 325 -2.07 44.53 -23.32
C GLU A 325 -2.45 43.30 -22.48
N ALA A 326 -3.72 43.20 -22.06
CA ALA A 326 -4.22 42.04 -21.32
C ALA A 326 -4.10 40.74 -22.14
N VAL A 327 -4.40 40.78 -23.45
CA VAL A 327 -4.22 39.64 -24.37
C VAL A 327 -2.75 39.22 -24.43
N LEU A 328 -1.83 40.15 -24.71
CA LEU A 328 -0.39 39.83 -24.78
C LEU A 328 0.15 39.28 -23.46
N LYS A 329 -0.33 39.80 -22.33
CA LYS A 329 0.03 39.29 -21.00
C LYS A 329 -0.46 37.85 -20.80
N LYS A 330 -1.70 37.56 -21.19
CA LYS A 330 -2.28 36.20 -21.11
C LYS A 330 -1.58 35.21 -22.02
N GLU A 331 -1.17 35.63 -23.23
CA GLU A 331 -0.37 34.79 -24.13
C GLU A 331 0.98 34.42 -23.52
N LYS A 332 1.66 35.39 -22.90
CA LYS A 332 2.93 35.16 -22.20
C LYS A 332 2.77 34.25 -20.97
N GLU A 333 1.72 34.47 -20.18
CA GLU A 333 1.36 33.59 -19.05
C GLU A 333 1.09 32.15 -19.53
N LEU A 334 0.36 31.98 -20.63
CA LEU A 334 0.08 30.69 -21.24
C LEU A 334 1.35 29.98 -21.72
N GLU A 335 2.25 30.69 -22.41
CA GLU A 335 3.51 30.12 -22.88
C GLU A 335 4.38 29.65 -21.70
N ASN A 336 4.45 30.46 -20.64
CA ASN A 336 5.19 30.11 -19.43
C ASN A 336 4.59 28.89 -18.71
N ALA A 337 3.27 28.84 -18.55
CA ALA A 337 2.58 27.69 -17.95
C ALA A 337 2.81 26.40 -18.77
N ARG A 338 2.79 26.50 -20.11
CA ARG A 338 3.12 25.37 -21.00
C ARG A 338 4.57 24.89 -20.83
N LYS A 339 5.53 25.81 -20.71
CA LYS A 339 6.94 25.47 -20.44
C LYS A 339 7.08 24.77 -19.10
N GLN A 340 6.50 25.31 -18.03
CA GLN A 340 6.55 24.71 -16.69
C GLN A 340 5.92 23.31 -16.67
N LEU A 341 4.75 23.13 -17.28
CA LEU A 341 4.08 21.83 -17.37
C LEU A 341 4.94 20.80 -18.11
N THR A 342 5.64 21.21 -19.17
CA THR A 342 6.54 20.34 -19.94
C THR A 342 7.74 19.92 -19.09
N THR A 343 8.36 20.85 -18.36
CA THR A 343 9.48 20.55 -17.44
C THR A 343 9.06 19.59 -16.33
N LEU A 344 7.90 19.83 -15.71
CA LEU A 344 7.35 18.95 -14.66
C LEU A 344 7.08 17.53 -15.18
N ARG A 345 6.56 17.40 -16.40
CA ARG A 345 6.37 16.10 -17.05
C ARG A 345 7.71 15.39 -17.26
N LYS A 346 8.74 16.08 -17.79
CA LYS A 346 10.08 15.51 -17.99
C LYS A 346 10.69 15.00 -16.68
N GLN A 347 10.66 15.80 -15.62
CA GLN A 347 11.15 15.40 -14.30
C GLN A 347 10.44 14.16 -13.73
N LYS A 348 9.16 13.96 -14.07
CA LYS A 348 8.42 12.76 -13.66
C LYS A 348 8.84 11.50 -14.43
N TYR A 349 9.33 11.65 -15.66
CA TYR A 349 9.89 10.54 -16.46
C TYR A 349 11.34 10.22 -16.08
N ASP A 350 12.14 11.22 -15.70
CA ASP A 350 13.56 11.03 -15.32
C ASP A 350 13.74 10.43 -13.90
N LYS A 351 12.69 10.39 -13.07
CA LYS A 351 12.68 9.84 -11.71
C LYS A 351 12.06 8.43 -11.60
N LYS A 352 11.78 7.79 -12.73
CA LYS A 352 11.25 6.42 -12.80
C LYS A 352 12.34 5.45 -13.22
#